data_AF-A0A961JFZ6-F1
#
_entry.id   AF-A0A961JFZ6-F1
#
_cell.length_a   1.000
_cell.length_b   1.000
_cell.length_c   1.000
_cell.angle_alpha   90.00
_cell.angle_beta   90.00
_cell.angle_gamma   90.00
#
_symmetry.space_group_name_H-M   'P 1'
#
loop_
_entity.id
_entity.type
_entity.pdbx_description
1 polymer ?
#
loop_
_entity_poly.entity_id
_entity_poly.type
_entity_poly.pdbx_seq_one_letter_code
_entity_poly.pdbx_strand_id
1 'polypeptide(L)'
;MAMQEPASRGIARKPDTRPANPRFSSGPCAKIPTFSLDKLADAPLGRSHRAAVGKAKLLAAIEDTRAILGVPADYKIGIVPASDTGAFEMAMWNLLGARPVEMLAW
;
A
#
# COMPACT_ATOMS: atom_id res chain seq x y z
N MET A 1 -6.44 -38.30 -11.93
CA MET A 1 -6.92 -37.64 -13.17
C MET A 1 -5.90 -36.57 -13.53
N ALA A 2 -5.00 -36.88 -14.47
CA ALA A 2 -3.93 -35.96 -14.86
C ALA A 2 -4.54 -34.75 -15.59
N MET A 3 -4.06 -33.55 -15.26
CA MET A 3 -4.46 -32.31 -15.93
C MET A 3 -4.12 -32.43 -17.42
N GLN A 4 -5.14 -32.35 -18.27
CA GLN A 4 -5.01 -32.22 -19.72
C GLN A 4 -4.27 -30.91 -20.03
N GLU A 5 -3.40 -30.97 -21.04
CA GLU A 5 -2.54 -29.95 -21.67
C GLU A 5 -2.63 -28.48 -21.18
N PRO A 6 -1.49 -27.79 -20.97
CA PRO A 6 -1.52 -26.36 -20.68
C PRO A 6 -2.12 -25.60 -21.86
N ALA A 7 -3.07 -24.69 -21.57
CA ALA A 7 -3.72 -23.87 -22.58
C ALA A 7 -2.67 -23.15 -23.45
N SER A 8 -2.59 -23.51 -24.74
CA SER A 8 -1.72 -22.83 -25.68
C SER A 8 -2.31 -21.44 -25.97
N ARG A 9 -1.72 -20.39 -25.37
CA ARG A 9 -2.01 -19.02 -25.79
C ARG A 9 -1.46 -18.87 -27.21
N GLY A 10 -2.35 -18.67 -28.19
CA GLY A 10 -1.97 -18.31 -29.56
C GLY A 10 -1.03 -17.10 -29.56
N ILE A 11 -0.20 -16.99 -30.60
CA ILE A 11 0.80 -15.92 -30.73
C ILE A 11 0.06 -14.57 -30.73
N ALA A 12 0.17 -13.84 -29.62
CA ALA A 12 -0.40 -12.50 -29.50
C ALA A 12 0.33 -11.55 -30.48
N ARG A 13 -0.41 -10.92 -31.39
CA ARG A 13 0.14 -9.92 -32.30
C ARG A 13 0.70 -8.76 -31.47
N LYS A 14 1.95 -8.37 -31.72
CA LYS A 14 2.59 -7.24 -31.03
C LYS A 14 1.75 -5.97 -31.25
N PRO A 15 1.45 -5.19 -30.20
CA PRO A 15 0.74 -3.93 -30.36
C PRO A 15 1.49 -2.98 -31.30
N ASP A 16 0.76 -2.33 -32.22
CA ASP A 16 1.33 -1.38 -33.18
C ASP A 16 1.83 -0.10 -32.49
N THR A 17 1.27 0.23 -31.33
CA THR A 17 1.63 1.42 -30.55
C THR A 17 2.12 1.06 -29.15
N ARG A 18 3.04 1.87 -28.63
CA ARG A 18 3.48 1.77 -27.24
C ARG A 18 2.47 2.51 -26.34
N PRO A 19 2.23 2.02 -25.12
CA PRO A 19 1.47 2.77 -24.12
C PRO A 19 2.13 4.13 -23.85
N ALA A 20 1.31 5.17 -23.66
CA ALA A 20 1.80 6.50 -23.30
C ALA A 20 2.59 6.52 -21.99
N ASN A 21 2.31 5.56 -21.09
CA ASN A 21 3.05 5.37 -19.84
C ASN A 21 3.50 3.90 -19.70
N PRO A 22 4.77 3.59 -19.94
CA PRO A 22 5.29 2.21 -19.89
C PRO A 22 5.77 1.78 -18.49
N ARG A 23 5.32 2.45 -17.41
CA ARG A 23 5.74 2.14 -16.03
C ARG A 23 4.86 1.04 -15.42
N PHE A 24 5.26 -0.21 -15.64
CA PHE A 24 4.52 -1.42 -15.24
C PHE A 24 5.01 -2.06 -13.93
N SER A 25 5.86 -1.38 -13.16
CA SER A 25 6.27 -1.87 -11.84
C SER A 25 5.08 -1.97 -10.89
N SER A 26 5.16 -2.92 -9.94
CA SER A 26 4.17 -3.12 -8.88
C SER A 26 4.34 -2.17 -7.68
N GLY A 27 5.42 -1.38 -7.66
CA GLY A 27 5.70 -0.42 -6.59
C GLY A 27 7.09 0.20 -6.70
N PRO A 28 7.23 1.54 -6.65
CA PRO A 28 6.18 2.54 -6.86
C PRO A 28 5.48 2.37 -8.22
N CYS A 29 4.17 2.63 -8.26
CA CYS A 29 3.35 2.58 -9.48
C CYS A 29 3.16 3.98 -10.07
N ALA A 30 2.77 4.04 -11.35
CA ALA A 30 2.32 5.29 -11.96
C ALA A 30 1.17 5.92 -11.14
N LYS A 31 1.26 7.24 -10.89
CA LYS A 31 0.14 7.99 -10.31
C LYS A 31 -1.05 8.03 -11.28
N ILE A 32 -2.24 8.32 -10.76
CA ILE A 32 -3.42 8.53 -11.58
C ILE A 32 -3.17 9.65 -12.63
N PRO A 33 -3.76 9.58 -13.84
CA PRO A 33 -3.50 10.56 -14.90
C PRO A 33 -3.78 12.02 -14.52
N THR A 34 -4.68 12.25 -13.56
CA THR A 34 -5.08 13.58 -13.08
C THR A 34 -4.30 14.04 -11.85
N PHE A 35 -3.20 13.38 -11.49
CA PHE A 35 -2.38 13.78 -10.35
C PHE A 35 -1.62 15.09 -10.66
N SER A 36 -1.75 16.08 -9.77
CA SER A 36 -0.96 17.33 -9.75
C SER A 36 -0.46 17.57 -8.33
N LEU A 37 0.65 18.30 -8.19
CA LEU A 37 1.18 18.72 -6.89
C LEU A 37 0.24 19.70 -6.17
N ASP A 38 -0.66 20.38 -6.88
CA ASP A 38 -1.66 21.28 -6.28
C ASP A 38 -2.56 20.56 -5.27
N LYS A 39 -2.73 19.23 -5.42
CA LYS A 39 -3.46 18.39 -4.46
C LYS A 39 -2.78 18.30 -3.09
N LEU A 40 -1.53 18.75 -2.98
CA LEU A 40 -0.75 18.81 -1.74
C LEU A 40 -0.61 20.24 -1.20
N ALA A 41 -1.27 21.24 -1.80
CA ALA A 41 -1.12 22.64 -1.42
C ALA A 41 -1.56 22.93 0.03
N ASP A 42 -2.45 22.12 0.59
CA ASP A 42 -2.96 22.24 1.96
C ASP A 42 -2.19 21.36 2.96
N ALA A 43 -1.05 20.80 2.56
CA ALA A 43 -0.22 19.97 3.44
C ALA A 43 0.34 20.84 4.59
N PRO A 44 0.31 20.34 5.85
CA PRO A 44 0.80 21.08 7.01
C PRO A 44 2.34 21.05 7.10
N LEU A 45 3.01 21.55 6.07
CA LEU A 45 4.47 21.58 5.96
C LEU A 45 5.08 22.50 7.02
N GLY A 46 6.26 22.13 7.54
CA GLY A 46 6.97 22.91 8.55
C GLY A 46 6.28 23.02 9.91
N ARG A 47 5.18 22.29 10.13
CA ARG A 47 4.46 22.25 11.42
C ARG A 47 4.91 21.05 12.25
N SER A 48 4.79 21.19 13.57
CA SER A 48 4.96 20.05 14.48
C SER A 48 3.98 18.93 14.13
N HIS A 49 4.45 17.68 14.13
CA HIS A 49 3.61 16.49 13.96
C HIS A 49 2.52 16.36 15.04
N ARG A 50 2.67 17.06 16.18
CA ARG A 50 1.65 17.08 17.25
C ARG A 50 0.60 18.18 17.07
N ALA A 51 0.75 19.05 16.08
CA ALA A 51 -0.20 20.12 15.81
C ALA A 51 -1.58 19.57 15.43
N ALA A 52 -2.64 20.28 15.84
CA ALA A 52 -4.02 19.85 15.62
C ALA A 52 -4.33 19.56 14.14
N VAL A 53 -3.83 20.39 13.21
CA VAL A 53 -4.02 20.19 11.77
C VAL A 53 -3.44 18.87 11.25
N GLY A 54 -2.27 18.46 11.71
CA GLY A 54 -1.65 17.19 11.32
C GLY A 54 -2.40 16.00 11.91
N LYS A 55 -2.78 16.08 13.19
CA LYS A 55 -3.59 15.07 13.86
C LYS A 55 -4.95 14.87 13.18
N ALA A 56 -5.60 15.96 12.75
CA ALA A 56 -6.88 15.90 12.04
C ALA A 56 -6.75 15.16 10.69
N LYS A 57 -5.69 15.44 9.92
CA LYS A 57 -5.43 14.73 8.65
C LYS A 57 -5.12 13.23 8.86
N LEU A 58 -4.36 12.89 9.91
CA LEU A 58 -4.11 11.48 10.26
C LEU A 58 -5.38 10.74 10.68
N LEU A 59 -6.24 11.39 11.48
CA LEU A 59 -7.53 10.82 11.87
C LEU A 59 -8.43 10.59 10.65
N ALA A 60 -8.49 11.55 9.72
CA ALA A 60 -9.25 11.39 8.47
C ALA A 60 -8.77 10.17 7.68
N ALA A 61 -7.44 10.01 7.51
CA ALA A 61 -6.88 8.84 6.84
C ALA A 61 -7.22 7.51 7.53
N ILE A 62 -7.26 7.49 8.87
CA ILE A 62 -7.65 6.31 9.67
C ILE A 62 -9.13 5.94 9.42
N GLU A 63 -10.03 6.93 9.49
CA GLU A 63 -11.46 6.70 9.31
C GLU A 63 -11.81 6.33 7.86
N ASP A 64 -11.17 6.98 6.87
CA ASP A 64 -11.33 6.62 5.46
C ASP A 64 -10.87 5.18 5.20
N THR A 65 -9.72 4.79 5.77
CA THR A 65 -9.21 3.40 5.66
C THR A 65 -10.20 2.41 6.27
N ARG A 66 -10.76 2.72 7.45
CA ARG A 66 -11.79 1.90 8.09
C ARG A 66 -13.01 1.73 7.19
N ALA A 67 -13.52 2.82 6.64
CA ALA A 67 -14.70 2.80 5.78
C ALA A 67 -14.46 2.02 4.48
N ILE A 68 -13.32 2.23 3.82
CA ILE A 68 -12.98 1.56 2.55
C ILE A 68 -12.80 0.05 2.74
N LEU A 69 -12.12 -0.37 3.81
CA LEU A 69 -11.76 -1.77 4.04
C LEU A 69 -12.79 -2.52 4.89
N GLY A 70 -13.77 -1.84 5.49
CA GLY A 70 -14.75 -2.44 6.39
C GLY A 70 -14.15 -2.93 7.72
N VAL A 71 -13.17 -2.21 8.28
CA VAL A 71 -12.47 -2.64 9.51
C VAL A 71 -13.42 -2.60 10.71
N PRO A 72 -13.56 -3.69 11.51
CA PRO A 72 -14.42 -3.74 12.68
C PRO A 72 -14.20 -2.58 13.67
N ALA A 73 -15.28 -2.05 14.24
CA ALA A 73 -15.24 -0.84 15.06
C ALA A 73 -14.35 -0.97 16.32
N ASP A 74 -14.22 -2.18 16.85
CA ASP A 74 -13.38 -2.52 17.98
C ASP A 74 -11.89 -2.68 17.63
N TYR A 75 -11.55 -2.76 16.34
CA TYR A 75 -10.15 -2.85 15.88
C TYR A 75 -9.51 -1.47 15.74
N LYS A 76 -8.20 -1.39 15.97
CA LYS A 76 -7.41 -0.16 15.83
C LYS A 76 -6.62 -0.17 14.53
N ILE A 77 -6.45 1.02 13.93
CA ILE A 77 -5.63 1.23 12.73
C ILE A 77 -4.46 2.13 13.12
N GLY A 78 -3.25 1.66 12.89
CA GLY A 78 -2.02 2.42 13.13
C GLY A 78 -1.46 2.98 11.82
N ILE A 79 -1.07 4.25 11.82
CA ILE A 79 -0.22 4.84 10.78
C ILE A 79 1.18 4.97 11.35
N VAL A 80 2.15 4.33 10.71
CA VAL A 80 3.54 4.29 11.16
C VAL A 80 4.48 4.72 10.04
N PRO A 81 5.62 5.35 10.35
CA PRO A 81 6.67 5.57 9.35
C PRO A 81 7.27 4.22 8.90
N ALA A 82 7.93 4.22 7.74
CA ALA A 82 8.44 3.06 6.97
C ALA A 82 7.44 2.51 5.94
N SER A 83 7.88 1.50 5.19
CA SER A 83 7.07 0.76 4.21
C SER A 83 6.36 -0.43 4.85
N ASP A 84 5.69 -1.23 4.03
CA ASP A 84 5.07 -2.50 4.43
C ASP A 84 6.03 -3.40 5.22
N THR A 85 7.33 -3.42 4.87
CA THR A 85 8.36 -4.15 5.63
C THR A 85 8.43 -3.70 7.08
N GLY A 86 8.50 -2.39 7.34
CA GLY A 86 8.55 -1.86 8.70
C GLY A 86 7.25 -2.08 9.48
N ALA A 87 6.10 -2.03 8.79
CA ALA A 87 4.82 -2.38 9.40
C ALA A 87 4.76 -3.86 9.82
N PHE A 88 5.23 -4.77 8.96
CA PHE A 88 5.34 -6.20 9.29
C PHE A 88 6.31 -6.45 10.43
N GLU A 89 7.50 -5.85 10.40
CA GLU A 89 8.48 -5.96 11.49
C GLU A 89 7.89 -5.48 12.82
N MET A 90 7.25 -4.30 12.83
CA MET A 90 6.59 -3.79 14.04
C MET A 90 5.53 -4.78 14.56
N ALA A 91 4.70 -5.34 13.69
CA ALA A 91 3.72 -6.34 14.09
C ALA A 91 4.40 -7.57 14.69
N MET A 92 5.44 -8.09 14.04
CA MET A 92 6.22 -9.23 14.52
C MET A 92 6.81 -9.00 15.91
N TRP A 93 7.44 -7.85 16.16
CA TRP A 93 8.00 -7.49 17.47
C TRP A 93 6.96 -7.45 18.59
N ASN A 94 5.70 -7.15 18.27
CA ASN A 94 4.62 -7.06 19.26
C ASN A 94 3.85 -8.38 19.44
N LEU A 95 3.81 -9.25 18.42
CA LEU A 95 2.91 -10.40 18.38
C LEU A 95 3.60 -11.75 18.58
N LEU A 96 4.90 -11.88 18.31
CA LEU A 96 5.59 -13.19 18.31
C LEU A 96 5.81 -13.79 19.71
N GLY A 97 5.63 -13.01 20.77
CA GLY A 97 5.74 -13.49 22.15
C GLY A 97 7.12 -14.10 22.46
N ALA A 98 7.20 -14.95 23.49
CA ALA A 98 8.48 -15.50 23.97
C ALA A 98 8.98 -16.75 23.24
N ARG A 99 8.27 -17.25 22.22
CA ARG A 99 8.59 -18.53 21.57
C ARG A 99 9.65 -18.35 20.48
N PRO A 100 10.51 -19.35 20.22
CA PRO A 100 11.40 -19.34 19.06
C PRO A 100 10.61 -19.19 17.76
N VAL A 101 11.16 -18.42 16.83
CA VAL A 101 10.56 -18.12 15.52
C VAL A 101 11.53 -18.56 14.42
N GLU A 102 11.00 -19.22 13.40
CA GLU A 102 11.74 -19.54 12.18
C GLU A 102 11.32 -18.59 11.06
N MET A 103 12.31 -17.95 10.42
CA MET A 103 12.09 -17.03 9.30
C MET A 103 12.59 -17.69 8.02
N LEU A 104 11.73 -17.73 7.00
CA LEU A 104 12.08 -18.15 5.65
C LEU A 104 11.98 -16.93 4.73
N ALA A 105 13.05 -16.63 4.00
CA ALA A 105 13.10 -15.57 3.00
C ALA A 105 13.51 -16.16 1.64
N TRP A 106 13.01 -15.58 0.55
CA TRP A 106 13.30 -15.99 -0.83
C TRP A 106 13.91 -14.85 -1.63
#